data_AF-A0A934PMN2-F1
#
_entry.id   AF-A0A934PMN2-F1
#
_cell.length_a   1.000
_cell.length_b   1.000
_cell.length_c   1.000
_cell.angle_alpha   90.00
_cell.angle_beta   90.00
_cell.angle_gamma   90.00
#
_symmetry.space_group_name_H-M   'P 1'
#
loop_
_entity.id
_entity.type
_entity.pdbx_description
1 polymer ?
#
loop_
_entity_poly.entity_id
_entity_poly.type
_entity_poly.pdbx_seq_one_letter_code
_entity_poly.pdbx_strand_id
1 'polypeptide(L)'
;MDKQSLFFTSIVAICAIVLLFYTISFISRKRFALVNNEPKVNTSYTIWLMAILIAFFIFLKPALEAIENTIEILIYSKTVDNTFWEVMQKIIVFVGFTFLFTFSTYFISNGILISVFGKRLEAVEMTNDNFTYFLIKGVVLLGLAFSILTVYQHLLDWFIPAVHAPFYH
;
A
#
# COMPACT_ATOMS: atom_id res chain seq x y z
N MET A 1 10.19 21.95 8.93
CA MET A 1 10.48 20.52 9.15
C MET A 1 10.97 20.31 10.55
N ASP A 2 10.05 19.87 11.40
CA ASP A 2 10.39 19.46 12.77
C ASP A 2 10.95 18.03 12.77
N LYS A 3 12.06 17.80 13.48
CA LYS A 3 12.73 16.48 13.59
C LYS A 3 11.77 15.40 14.13
N GLN A 4 10.76 15.81 14.88
CA GLN A 4 9.75 14.92 15.44
C GLN A 4 8.84 14.31 14.36
N SER A 5 8.40 15.10 13.37
CA SER A 5 7.50 14.65 12.29
C SER A 5 8.14 13.55 11.42
N LEU A 6 9.41 13.74 11.05
CA LEU A 6 10.20 12.76 10.30
C LEU A 6 10.40 11.46 11.08
N PHE A 7 10.65 11.55 12.39
CA PHE A 7 10.83 10.38 13.24
C PHE A 7 9.54 9.54 13.33
N PHE A 8 8.39 10.18 13.56
CA PHE A 8 7.10 9.48 13.58
C PHE A 8 6.76 8.85 12.23
N THR A 9 6.95 9.59 11.13
CA THR A 9 6.68 9.09 9.77
C THR A 9 7.56 7.87 9.44
N SER A 10 8.82 7.87 9.89
CA SER A 10 9.72 6.72 9.74
C SER A 10 9.24 5.48 10.49
N ILE A 11 8.76 5.64 11.73
CA ILE A 11 8.17 4.54 12.51
C ILE A 11 6.94 3.98 11.80
N VAL A 12 6.06 4.86 11.31
CA VAL A 12 4.86 4.45 10.57
C VAL A 12 5.23 3.65 9.33
N ALA A 13 6.24 4.09 8.58
CA ALA A 13 6.71 3.35 7.40
C ALA A 13 7.18 1.93 7.76
N ILE A 14 7.98 1.78 8.83
CA ILE A 14 8.43 0.46 9.31
C ILE A 14 7.24 -0.41 9.70
N CYS A 15 6.32 0.11 10.51
CA CYS A 15 5.13 -0.62 10.92
C CYS A 15 4.25 -1.04 9.73
N ALA A 16 4.05 -0.16 8.76
CA ALA A 16 3.28 -0.43 7.55
C ALA A 16 3.91 -1.55 6.70
N ILE A 17 5.25 -1.54 6.57
CA ILE A 17 5.99 -2.59 5.86
C ILE A 17 5.86 -3.94 6.58
N VAL A 18 6.03 -3.98 7.91
CA VAL A 18 5.86 -5.21 8.69
C VAL A 18 4.45 -5.77 8.54
N LEU A 19 3.43 -4.91 8.60
CA LEU A 19 2.03 -5.30 8.38
C LEU A 19 1.80 -5.83 6.95
N LEU A 20 2.45 -5.25 5.94
CA LEU A 20 2.37 -5.74 4.57
C LEU A 20 2.93 -7.16 4.49
N PHE A 21 4.12 -7.41 5.03
CA PHE A 21 4.73 -8.74 5.04
C PHE A 21 3.87 -9.77 5.77
N TYR A 22 3.25 -9.39 6.88
CA TYR A 22 2.30 -10.24 7.59
C TYR A 22 1.10 -10.59 6.70
N THR A 23 0.54 -9.59 6.02
CA THR A 23 -0.61 -9.76 5.12
C THR A 23 -0.26 -10.64 3.90
N ILE A 24 0.90 -10.42 3.29
CA ILE A 24 1.41 -11.25 2.19
C ILE A 24 1.61 -12.69 2.66
N SER A 25 2.21 -12.89 3.83
CA SER A 25 2.42 -14.21 4.42
C SER A 25 1.11 -14.94 4.69
N PHE A 26 0.08 -14.21 5.14
CA PHE A 26 -1.25 -14.76 5.33
C PHE A 26 -1.89 -15.20 3.99
N ILE A 27 -1.80 -14.36 2.96
CA ILE A 27 -2.32 -14.67 1.62
C ILE A 27 -1.57 -15.84 0.99
N SER A 28 -0.23 -15.85 1.09
CA SER A 28 0.61 -16.88 0.48
C SER A 28 0.40 -18.24 1.11
N ARG A 29 0.27 -18.31 2.45
CA ARG A 29 -0.09 -19.56 3.14
C ARG A 29 -1.42 -20.13 2.66
N LYS A 30 -2.42 -19.28 2.41
CA LYS A 30 -3.74 -19.72 1.95
C LYS A 30 -3.74 -20.17 0.48
N ARG A 31 -2.95 -19.54 -0.38
CA ARG A 31 -2.99 -19.76 -1.84
C ARG A 31 -1.88 -20.65 -2.40
N PHE A 32 -0.75 -20.76 -1.71
CA PHE A 32 0.48 -21.39 -2.22
C PHE A 32 1.09 -22.39 -1.22
N ALA A 33 0.26 -23.00 -0.36
CA ALA A 33 0.71 -23.97 0.65
C ALA A 33 1.57 -25.12 0.09
N LEU A 34 1.31 -25.53 -1.17
CA LEU A 34 2.05 -26.60 -1.85
C LEU A 34 3.45 -26.17 -2.31
N VAL A 35 3.62 -24.90 -2.72
CA VAL A 35 4.90 -24.36 -3.22
C VAL A 35 5.87 -24.09 -2.07
N ASN A 36 5.36 -23.75 -0.89
CA ASN A 36 6.18 -23.44 0.29
C ASN A 36 6.96 -24.65 0.86
N ASN A 37 6.68 -25.87 0.38
CA ASN A 37 7.37 -27.09 0.81
C ASN A 37 8.59 -27.44 -0.06
N GLU A 38 8.81 -26.72 -1.16
CA GLU A 38 9.98 -26.94 -2.01
C GLU A 38 11.20 -26.15 -1.52
N PRO A 39 12.41 -26.74 -1.52
CA PRO A 39 13.61 -26.11 -0.98
C PRO A 39 14.16 -24.96 -1.84
N LYS A 40 13.65 -24.76 -3.07
CA LYS A 40 14.16 -23.76 -4.01
C LYS A 40 13.26 -22.52 -4.02
N VAL A 41 13.88 -21.35 -3.96
CA VAL A 41 13.17 -20.07 -4.15
C VAL A 41 12.58 -20.04 -5.56
N ASN A 42 11.26 -20.00 -5.63
CA ASN A 42 10.51 -19.98 -6.88
C ASN A 42 10.55 -18.57 -7.50
N THR A 43 10.95 -18.47 -8.76
CA THR A 43 11.09 -17.19 -9.48
C THR A 43 9.74 -16.50 -9.60
N SER A 44 8.71 -17.25 -9.96
CA SER A 44 7.34 -16.77 -10.09
C SER A 44 6.77 -16.20 -8.79
N TYR A 45 7.07 -16.85 -7.65
CA TYR A 45 6.72 -16.31 -6.32
C TYR A 45 7.41 -14.98 -6.03
N THR A 46 8.70 -14.90 -6.36
CA THR A 46 9.49 -13.68 -6.17
C THR A 46 8.94 -12.52 -7.00
N ILE A 47 8.60 -12.76 -8.28
CA ILE A 47 7.99 -11.75 -9.15
C ILE A 47 6.64 -11.28 -8.60
N TRP A 48 5.80 -12.21 -8.16
CA TRP A 48 4.50 -11.90 -7.55
C TRP A 48 4.65 -11.03 -6.30
N LEU A 49 5.57 -11.41 -5.40
CA LEU A 49 5.84 -10.67 -4.17
C LEU A 49 6.38 -9.27 -4.45
N MET A 50 7.34 -9.14 -5.37
CA MET A 50 7.93 -7.85 -5.74
C MET A 50 6.90 -6.93 -6.40
N ALA A 51 6.01 -7.45 -7.24
CA ALA A 51 4.96 -6.65 -7.85
C ALA A 51 4.00 -6.04 -6.81
N ILE A 52 3.59 -6.82 -5.81
CA ILE A 52 2.75 -6.33 -4.71
C ILE A 52 3.50 -5.31 -3.86
N LEU A 53 4.77 -5.57 -3.56
CA LEU A 53 5.60 -4.68 -2.76
C LEU A 53 5.80 -3.33 -3.46
N ILE A 54 6.11 -3.31 -4.74
CA ILE A 54 6.24 -2.07 -5.52
C ILE A 54 4.90 -1.33 -5.58
N ALA A 55 3.79 -2.04 -5.83
CA ALA A 55 2.46 -1.42 -5.83
C ALA A 55 2.13 -0.78 -4.47
N PHE A 56 2.48 -1.44 -3.36
CA PHE A 56 2.30 -0.89 -2.03
C PHE A 56 3.12 0.39 -1.84
N PHE A 57 4.39 0.41 -2.26
CA PHE A 57 5.23 1.61 -2.14
C PHE A 57 4.75 2.78 -2.99
N ILE A 58 4.14 2.52 -4.15
CA ILE A 58 3.50 3.55 -4.99
C ILE A 58 2.43 4.31 -4.20
N PHE A 59 1.61 3.61 -3.40
CA PHE A 59 0.60 4.24 -2.55
C PHE A 59 1.17 4.75 -1.22
N LEU A 60 2.11 4.04 -0.61
CA LEU A 60 2.66 4.38 0.69
C LEU A 60 3.38 5.73 0.67
N LYS A 61 4.13 6.04 -0.40
CA LYS A 61 4.88 7.29 -0.50
C LYS A 61 3.97 8.53 -0.29
N PRO A 62 2.92 8.76 -1.10
CA PRO A 62 2.02 9.89 -0.89
C PRO A 62 1.28 9.82 0.46
N ALA A 63 1.02 8.63 1.00
CA ALA A 63 0.45 8.49 2.34
C ALA A 63 1.38 9.05 3.43
N LEU A 64 2.69 8.75 3.34
CA LEU A 64 3.69 9.24 4.29
C LEU A 64 3.85 10.76 4.20
N GLU A 65 3.83 11.32 2.99
CA GLU A 65 3.82 12.78 2.80
C GLU A 65 2.59 13.43 3.44
N ALA A 66 1.40 12.84 3.28
CA ALA A 66 0.17 13.32 3.92
C ALA A 66 0.21 13.19 5.45
N ILE A 67 0.79 12.11 5.98
CA ILE A 67 1.01 11.91 7.42
C ILE A 67 1.93 13.00 7.98
N GLU A 68 3.06 13.24 7.35
CA GLU A 68 4.04 14.24 7.79
C GLU A 68 3.39 15.63 7.85
N ASN A 69 2.71 16.04 6.77
CA ASN A 69 1.99 17.30 6.70
C ASN A 69 0.91 17.41 7.80
N THR A 70 0.18 16.33 8.05
CA THR A 70 -0.87 16.29 9.09
C THR A 70 -0.27 16.46 10.48
N ILE A 71 0.85 15.80 10.77
CA ILE A 71 1.54 15.91 12.06
C ILE A 71 2.03 17.35 12.26
N GLU A 72 2.66 17.95 11.25
CA GLU A 72 3.14 19.34 11.35
C GLU A 72 1.97 20.29 11.62
N ILE A 73 0.89 20.22 10.84
CA ILE A 73 -0.28 21.11 11.01
C ILE A 73 -0.89 20.97 12.41
N LEU A 74 -1.08 19.75 12.91
CA LEU A 74 -1.67 19.52 14.23
C LEU A 74 -0.78 20.04 15.37
N ILE A 75 0.55 19.83 15.29
CA ILE A 75 1.50 20.36 16.28
C ILE A 75 1.50 21.89 16.30
N TYR A 76 1.49 22.53 15.12
CA TYR A 76 1.52 24.00 15.03
C TYR A 76 0.19 24.65 15.44
N SER A 77 -0.94 24.01 15.15
CA SER A 77 -2.26 24.59 15.40
C SER A 77 -2.55 24.82 16.90
N LYS A 78 -1.99 24.01 17.82
CA LYS A 78 -2.23 24.07 19.28
C LYS A 78 -3.71 24.13 19.70
N THR A 79 -4.65 23.86 18.77
CA THR A 79 -6.10 23.99 18.98
C THR A 79 -6.75 22.73 19.56
N VAL A 80 -5.97 21.66 19.76
CA VAL A 80 -6.48 20.33 20.06
C VAL A 80 -6.03 19.87 21.44
N ASP A 81 -6.99 19.53 22.30
CA ASP A 81 -6.75 19.08 23.69
C ASP A 81 -5.96 17.75 23.77
N ASN A 82 -6.11 16.87 22.77
CA ASN A 82 -5.39 15.59 22.71
C ASN A 82 -4.78 15.31 21.32
N THR A 83 -3.75 16.09 20.99
CA THR A 83 -3.03 16.04 19.70
C THR A 83 -2.57 14.63 19.31
N PHE A 84 -2.15 13.80 20.28
CA PHE A 84 -1.66 12.45 20.01
C PHE A 84 -2.75 11.55 19.41
N TRP A 85 -3.97 11.60 19.95
CA TRP A 85 -5.06 10.74 19.51
C TRP A 85 -5.50 11.07 18.08
N GLU A 86 -5.61 12.35 17.76
CA GLU A 86 -5.98 12.79 16.40
C GLU A 86 -4.92 12.41 15.37
N VAL A 87 -3.63 12.57 15.70
CA VAL A 87 -2.53 12.12 14.84
C VAL A 87 -2.62 10.61 14.59
N MET A 88 -2.85 9.81 15.63
CA MET A 88 -3.01 8.35 15.48
C MET A 88 -4.19 7.98 14.59
N GLN A 89 -5.35 8.64 14.76
CA GLN A 89 -6.52 8.39 13.91
C GLN A 89 -6.23 8.67 12.44
N LYS A 90 -5.56 9.79 12.13
CA LYS A 90 -5.20 10.15 10.75
C LYS A 90 -4.20 9.18 10.15
N ILE A 91 -3.18 8.78 10.90
CA ILE A 91 -2.22 7.75 10.46
C ILE A 91 -2.94 6.45 10.13
N ILE A 92 -3.87 6.00 10.98
CA ILE A 92 -4.65 4.77 10.73
C ILE A 92 -5.45 4.89 9.45
N VAL A 93 -6.08 6.03 9.18
CA VAL A 93 -6.84 6.28 7.94
C VAL A 93 -5.92 6.21 6.72
N PHE A 94 -4.79 6.93 6.75
CA PHE A 94 -3.87 6.98 5.62
C PHE A 94 -3.23 5.62 5.33
N VAL A 95 -2.73 4.92 6.34
CA VAL A 95 -2.21 3.55 6.19
C VAL A 95 -3.32 2.60 5.75
N GLY A 96 -4.52 2.70 6.32
CA GLY A 96 -5.68 1.90 5.95
C GLY A 96 -6.03 2.06 4.46
N PHE A 97 -6.02 3.28 3.93
CA PHE A 97 -6.22 3.51 2.50
C PHE A 97 -5.10 2.94 1.65
N THR A 98 -3.84 3.03 2.08
CA THR A 98 -2.71 2.40 1.37
C THR A 98 -2.95 0.90 1.20
N PHE A 99 -3.36 0.21 2.27
CA PHE A 99 -3.72 -1.23 2.19
C PHE A 99 -4.92 -1.45 1.28
N LEU A 100 -6.01 -0.68 1.46
CA LEU A 100 -7.23 -0.81 0.67
C LEU A 100 -6.95 -0.66 -0.83
N PHE A 101 -6.19 0.36 -1.24
CA PHE A 101 -5.87 0.61 -2.65
C PHE A 101 -4.91 -0.43 -3.22
N THR A 102 -3.89 -0.84 -2.46
CA THR A 102 -2.97 -1.91 -2.87
C THR A 102 -3.72 -3.21 -3.15
N PHE A 103 -4.61 -3.62 -2.24
CA PHE A 103 -5.36 -4.86 -2.43
C PHE A 103 -6.49 -4.72 -3.45
N SER A 104 -7.15 -3.56 -3.54
CA SER A 104 -8.16 -3.32 -4.57
C SER A 104 -7.54 -3.40 -5.97
N THR A 105 -6.39 -2.76 -6.20
CA THR A 105 -5.67 -2.87 -7.47
C THR A 105 -5.19 -4.29 -7.75
N TYR A 106 -4.74 -5.03 -6.73
CA TYR A 106 -4.45 -6.45 -6.84
C TYR A 106 -5.66 -7.29 -7.28
N PHE A 107 -6.85 -7.06 -6.71
CA PHE A 107 -8.04 -7.81 -7.09
C PHE A 107 -8.56 -7.41 -8.47
N ILE A 108 -8.53 -6.12 -8.82
CA ILE A 108 -8.96 -5.63 -10.12
C ILE A 108 -8.03 -6.14 -11.23
N SER A 109 -6.71 -6.08 -11.03
CA SER A 109 -5.74 -6.63 -11.99
C SER A 109 -5.93 -8.14 -12.21
N ASN A 110 -6.23 -8.91 -11.17
CA ASN A 110 -6.63 -10.31 -11.32
C ASN A 110 -7.91 -10.46 -12.15
N GLY A 111 -8.93 -9.62 -11.91
CA GLY A 111 -10.15 -9.59 -12.70
C GLY A 111 -9.87 -9.36 -14.19
N ILE A 112 -9.05 -8.35 -14.52
CA ILE A 112 -8.62 -8.05 -15.89
C ILE A 112 -7.94 -9.26 -16.53
N LEU A 113 -6.99 -9.90 -15.84
CA LEU A 113 -6.28 -11.06 -16.37
C LEU A 113 -7.19 -12.27 -16.57
N ILE A 114 -8.17 -12.49 -15.69
CA ILE A 114 -9.17 -13.56 -15.85
C ILE A 114 -10.02 -13.30 -17.10
N SER A 115 -10.36 -12.05 -17.40
CA SER A 115 -11.09 -11.69 -18.61
C SER A 115 -10.28 -11.91 -19.90
N VAL A 116 -8.95 -11.72 -19.86
CA VAL A 116 -8.07 -11.86 -21.04
C VAL A 116 -7.58 -13.29 -21.27
N PHE A 117 -7.11 -13.96 -20.20
CA PHE A 117 -6.47 -15.27 -20.27
C PHE A 117 -7.32 -16.43 -19.76
N GLY A 118 -8.54 -16.14 -19.29
CA GLY A 118 -9.43 -17.11 -18.65
C GLY A 118 -9.05 -17.41 -17.19
N LYS A 119 -9.83 -18.30 -16.55
CA LYS A 119 -9.58 -18.73 -15.16
C LYS A 119 -8.35 -19.65 -15.10
N ARG A 120 -7.18 -19.07 -14.84
CA ARG A 120 -5.95 -19.81 -14.53
C ARG A 120 -5.78 -19.95 -13.03
N LEU A 121 -5.40 -21.15 -12.58
CA LEU A 121 -5.10 -21.41 -11.16
C LEU A 121 -3.68 -20.91 -10.85
N GLU A 122 -3.59 -19.81 -10.10
CA GLU A 122 -2.30 -19.20 -9.72
C GLU A 122 -1.35 -20.18 -9.04
N ALA A 123 -1.86 -21.11 -8.24
CA ALA A 123 -1.06 -22.12 -7.58
C ALA A 123 -0.36 -23.05 -8.59
N VAL A 124 -1.06 -23.45 -9.65
CA VAL A 124 -0.53 -24.34 -10.70
C VAL A 124 0.47 -23.61 -11.58
N GLU A 125 0.18 -22.36 -11.96
CA GLU A 125 1.12 -21.53 -12.73
C GLU A 125 2.40 -21.25 -11.92
N MET A 126 2.29 -21.14 -10.59
CA MET A 126 3.43 -20.95 -9.71
C MET A 126 4.24 -22.24 -9.54
N THR A 127 3.61 -23.41 -9.37
CA THR A 127 4.34 -24.70 -9.33
C THR A 127 5.07 -24.99 -10.63
N ASN A 128 4.53 -24.54 -11.76
CA ASN A 128 5.15 -24.70 -13.08
C ASN A 128 6.25 -23.65 -13.37
N ASP A 129 6.57 -22.80 -12.40
CA ASP A 129 7.46 -21.63 -12.51
C ASP A 129 7.25 -20.80 -13.78
N ASN A 130 5.97 -20.55 -14.12
CA ASN A 130 5.61 -19.72 -15.28
C ASN A 130 5.86 -18.23 -14.99
N PHE A 131 7.13 -17.85 -15.00
CA PHE A 131 7.56 -16.49 -14.68
C PHE A 131 6.94 -15.45 -15.62
N THR A 132 6.66 -15.82 -16.87
CA THR A 132 6.07 -14.91 -17.88
C THR A 132 4.67 -14.49 -17.48
N TYR A 133 3.84 -15.44 -17.01
CA TYR A 133 2.50 -15.12 -16.51
C TYR A 133 2.54 -14.14 -15.33
N PHE A 134 3.46 -14.37 -14.38
CA PHE A 134 3.62 -13.48 -13.22
C PHE A 134 4.22 -12.13 -13.57
N LEU A 135 5.07 -12.05 -14.60
CA LEU A 135 5.62 -10.79 -15.11
C LEU A 135 4.50 -9.95 -15.73
N ILE A 136 3.69 -10.53 -16.63
CA ILE A 136 2.52 -9.85 -17.21
C ILE A 136 1.59 -9.38 -16.10
N LYS A 137 1.32 -10.24 -15.11
CA LYS A 137 0.49 -9.90 -13.97
C LYS A 137 1.04 -8.74 -13.16
N GLY A 138 2.36 -8.72 -12.92
CA GLY A 138 3.04 -7.62 -12.27
C GLY A 138 2.91 -6.31 -13.05
N VAL A 139 3.12 -6.34 -14.37
CA VAL A 139 2.97 -5.16 -15.23
C VAL A 139 1.55 -4.59 -15.19
N VAL A 140 0.53 -5.45 -15.27
CA VAL A 140 -0.88 -5.02 -15.18
C VAL A 140 -1.18 -4.41 -13.81
N LEU A 141 -0.71 -5.04 -12.73
CA LEU A 141 -0.87 -4.51 -11.37
C LEU A 141 -0.22 -3.12 -11.23
N LEU A 142 1.03 -2.98 -11.66
CA LEU A 142 1.77 -1.72 -11.57
C LEU A 142 1.16 -0.63 -12.45
N GLY A 143 0.78 -0.97 -13.68
CA GLY A 143 0.09 -0.05 -14.57
C GLY A 143 -1.23 0.46 -13.97
N LEU A 144 -2.00 -0.43 -13.35
CA LEU A 144 -3.22 -0.05 -12.65
C LEU A 144 -2.93 0.83 -11.42
N ALA A 145 -1.92 0.49 -10.63
CA ALA A 145 -1.51 1.26 -9.46
C ALA A 145 -1.12 2.70 -9.83
N PHE A 146 -0.34 2.89 -10.90
CA PHE A 146 -0.05 4.23 -11.42
C PHE A 146 -1.28 4.95 -11.96
N SER A 147 -2.18 4.24 -12.66
CA SER A 147 -3.37 4.86 -13.25
C SER A 147 -4.35 5.43 -12.21
N ILE A 148 -4.45 4.79 -11.04
CA ILE A 148 -5.36 5.21 -9.96
C ILE A 148 -4.67 6.09 -8.90
N LEU A 149 -3.36 6.34 -9.04
CA LEU A 149 -2.57 7.08 -8.06
C LEU A 149 -3.11 8.49 -7.82
N THR A 150 -3.57 9.18 -8.86
CA THR A 150 -4.15 10.53 -8.75
C THR A 150 -5.46 10.53 -7.95
N VAL A 151 -6.31 9.53 -8.18
CA VAL A 151 -7.55 9.34 -7.41
C VAL A 151 -7.23 9.07 -5.95
N TYR A 152 -6.22 8.24 -5.69
CA TYR A 152 -5.74 7.96 -4.35
C TYR A 152 -5.24 9.22 -3.64
N GLN A 153 -4.42 10.04 -4.31
CA GLN A 153 -3.92 11.30 -3.75
C GLN A 153 -5.06 12.27 -3.39
N HIS A 154 -6.01 12.46 -4.29
CA HIS A 154 -7.18 13.31 -4.01
C HIS A 154 -8.01 12.81 -2.82
N LEU A 155 -8.11 11.49 -2.65
CA LEU A 155 -8.78 10.93 -1.48
C LEU A 155 -7.99 11.17 -0.19
N LEU A 156 -6.66 11.13 -0.21
CA LEU A 156 -5.85 11.49 0.95
C LEU A 156 -6.06 12.97 1.34
N ASP A 157 -6.08 13.86 0.35
CA ASP A 157 -6.23 15.31 0.57
C ASP A 157 -7.51 15.66 1.34
N TRP A 158 -8.59 14.89 1.15
CA TRP A 158 -9.85 15.09 1.88
C TRP A 158 -9.73 14.86 3.39
N PHE A 159 -8.70 14.15 3.84
CA PHE A 159 -8.48 13.86 5.26
C PHE A 159 -7.34 14.70 5.87
N ILE A 160 -6.61 15.47 5.06
CA ILE A 160 -5.59 16.41 5.56
C ILE A 160 -6.32 17.56 6.32
N PRO A 161 -5.87 17.92 7.53
CA PRO A 161 -6.46 19.04 8.27
C PRO A 161 -6.28 20.36 7.50
N ALA A 162 -7.36 21.12 7.37
CA ALA A 162 -7.32 22.44 6.73
C ALA A 162 -6.77 23.49 7.71
N VAL A 163 -5.76 24.25 7.29
CA VAL A 163 -5.33 25.46 7.98
C VAL A 163 -6.24 26.60 7.52
N HIS A 164 -7.23 26.96 8.34
CA HIS A 164 -7.94 28.23 8.15
C HIS A 164 -6.98 29.35 8.55
N ALA A 165 -6.20 29.87 7.61
CA ALA A 165 -5.53 31.13 7.81
C ALA A 165 -6.61 32.19 8.12
N PRO A 166 -6.53 32.94 9.23
CA PRO A 166 -7.42 34.07 9.41
C PRO A 166 -7.10 35.06 8.29
N PHE A 167 -8.02 35.20 7.34
CA PHE A 167 -8.02 36.32 6.42
C PHE A 167 -8.24 37.56 7.29
N TYR A 168 -7.16 38.24 7.65
CA TYR A 168 -7.24 39.62 8.14
C TYR A 168 -7.82 40.47 7.00
N HIS A 169 -9.11 40.79 7.10
CA HIS A 169 -9.69 41.96 6.43
C HIS A 169 -9.74 43.10 7.44
#